data_AF-A0A6L7ISM4-F1
#
_entry.id   AF-A0A6L7ISM4-F1
#
_cell.length_a   1.000
_cell.length_b   1.000
_cell.length_c   1.000
_cell.angle_alpha   90.00
_cell.angle_beta   90.00
_cell.angle_gamma   90.00
#
_symmetry.space_group_name_H-M   'P 1'
#
loop_
_entity.id
_entity.type
_entity.pdbx_description
1 polymer ?
#
loop_
_entity_poly.entity_id
_entity_poly.type
_entity_poly.pdbx_seq_one_letter_code
_entity_poly.pdbx_strand_id
1 'polypeptide(L)'
;MGDSEELSRASIPAVEAIKPAALEALASGRARSLESFEHETANRLGLSSKQRAYRIGGSATTLFSNRFEKARSELHREGLIEYPTRGKVRLTEAGRSAEGEKPAASVGDAPATAAEPAATVPIAASSEPYEPGSFEGGIVAFPSEKKPAAQLRPWLPLALAVVGLLLCFTGTFALLGVACGIGSFGLFLHDRKSSSDAGSRKLAAPRATLAMGACSVLLGIVLMAGGAASGGNHADVQQPPDPAPEQQEPKAAEEPEGHELSFVVEADGEGEVPASVKVRVTGTQKDGAKVSDTREAAVGKTYALPYPAGSYVFEVDASSLAAGDVLFKAERVSYSFDGAEDHTVRISVAQDVEAMEKAQAERAAQEEAEQRAAEEAAAAAAAEEEAAAAAAAEQEAAAAAAAASGGGGSGGDTVYITNTGEKYHRDGCRYLKKSKIPVSRSDALAQGYDACSVCNP
;
A
#
# COMPACT_ATOMS: atom_id res chain seq x y z
N MET A 1 -21.95 0.01 -29.59
CA MET A 1 -21.24 -1.26 -29.80
C MET A 1 -20.05 -1.28 -28.86
N GLY A 2 -20.07 -2.11 -27.82
CA GLY A 2 -18.92 -2.26 -26.91
C GLY A 2 -18.24 -3.58 -27.21
N ASP A 3 -17.18 -3.55 -28.01
CA ASP A 3 -16.33 -4.71 -28.23
C ASP A 3 -15.68 -5.08 -26.90
N SER A 4 -16.27 -6.08 -26.24
CA SER A 4 -15.64 -6.75 -25.11
C SER A 4 -14.50 -7.57 -25.68
N GLU A 5 -13.33 -6.95 -25.88
CA GLU A 5 -12.13 -7.67 -26.32
C GLU A 5 -11.91 -8.87 -25.38
N GLU A 6 -12.16 -10.07 -25.90
CA GLU A 6 -11.86 -11.31 -25.21
C GLU A 6 -10.35 -11.38 -24.98
N LEU A 7 -9.94 -11.13 -23.73
CA LEU A 7 -8.55 -11.18 -23.31
C LEU A 7 -8.01 -12.60 -23.54
N SER A 8 -7.07 -12.72 -24.47
CA SER A 8 -6.51 -13.99 -24.90
C SER A 8 -4.99 -13.94 -24.85
N ARG A 9 -4.33 -15.10 -25.01
CA ARG A 9 -2.86 -15.17 -25.08
C ARG A 9 -2.27 -14.26 -26.18
N ALA A 10 -3.03 -14.00 -27.24
CA ALA A 10 -2.65 -13.15 -28.36
C ALA A 10 -2.73 -11.65 -28.04
N SER A 11 -3.56 -11.24 -27.08
CA SER A 11 -3.67 -9.84 -26.66
C SER A 11 -2.51 -9.37 -25.79
N ILE A 12 -1.60 -10.28 -25.41
CA ILE A 12 -0.35 -9.95 -24.71
C ILE A 12 0.78 -9.92 -25.74
N PRO A 13 1.64 -8.88 -25.77
CA PRO A 13 2.79 -8.78 -26.69
C PRO A 13 3.75 -9.96 -26.56
N ALA A 14 4.29 -10.42 -27.69
CA ALA A 14 5.35 -11.43 -27.73
C ALA A 14 6.70 -10.85 -27.29
N VAL A 15 7.66 -11.73 -26.99
CA VAL A 15 9.01 -11.34 -26.53
C VAL A 15 9.68 -10.36 -27.50
N GLU A 16 9.59 -10.60 -28.81
CA GLU A 16 10.20 -9.74 -29.84
C GLU A 16 9.57 -8.34 -29.90
N ALA A 17 8.29 -8.19 -29.56
CA ALA A 17 7.64 -6.89 -29.48
C ALA A 17 8.01 -6.13 -28.19
N ILE A 18 8.37 -6.86 -27.12
CA ILE A 18 8.74 -6.29 -25.82
C ILE A 18 10.17 -5.73 -25.86
N LYS A 19 11.11 -6.39 -26.55
CA LYS A 19 12.52 -5.97 -26.64
C LYS A 19 12.73 -4.50 -27.03
N PRO A 20 12.16 -3.98 -28.15
CA PRO A 20 12.39 -2.58 -28.53
C PRO A 20 11.78 -1.60 -27.52
N ALA A 21 10.59 -1.89 -27.00
CA ALA A 21 9.96 -1.06 -25.96
C ALA A 21 10.77 -1.05 -24.66
N ALA A 22 11.44 -2.16 -24.34
CA ALA A 22 12.31 -2.28 -23.19
C ALA A 22 13.62 -1.49 -23.38
N LEU A 23 14.21 -1.46 -24.57
CA LEU A 23 15.37 -0.61 -24.85
C LEU A 23 15.00 0.88 -24.73
N GLU A 24 13.86 1.27 -25.29
CA GLU A 24 13.33 2.64 -25.20
C GLU A 24 13.03 3.06 -23.75
N ALA A 25 12.54 2.13 -22.91
CA ALA A 25 12.33 2.37 -21.49
C ALA A 25 13.63 2.71 -20.72
N LEU A 26 14.79 2.32 -21.26
CA LEU A 26 16.12 2.59 -20.71
C LEU A 26 16.90 3.68 -21.50
N ALA A 27 16.29 4.30 -22.51
CA ALA A 27 16.91 5.31 -23.38
C ALA A 27 17.56 6.48 -22.61
N SER A 28 17.00 6.84 -21.45
CA SER A 28 17.57 7.88 -20.58
C SER A 28 18.99 7.59 -20.08
N GLY A 29 19.48 6.35 -20.24
CA GLY A 29 20.81 5.93 -19.83
C GLY A 29 21.02 5.89 -18.31
N ARG A 30 19.98 6.15 -17.50
CA ARG A 30 20.01 6.04 -16.05
C ARG A 30 19.73 4.59 -15.63
N ALA A 31 20.34 4.15 -14.54
CA ALA A 31 20.06 2.84 -13.97
C ALA A 31 18.67 2.85 -13.31
N ARG A 32 17.81 1.87 -13.65
CA ARG A 32 16.45 1.73 -13.09
C ARG A 32 16.30 0.43 -12.30
N SER A 33 15.34 0.38 -11.37
CA SER A 33 14.96 -0.89 -10.73
C SER A 33 14.26 -1.81 -11.73
N LEU A 34 14.29 -3.12 -11.49
CA LEU A 34 13.59 -4.11 -12.33
C LEU A 34 12.08 -3.86 -12.40
N GLU A 35 11.47 -3.45 -11.29
CA GLU A 35 10.03 -3.16 -11.21
C GLU A 35 9.67 -1.91 -12.01
N SER A 36 10.44 -0.81 -11.86
CA SER A 36 10.24 0.41 -12.65
C SER A 36 10.46 0.14 -14.15
N PHE A 37 11.41 -0.74 -14.47
CA PHE A 37 11.71 -1.13 -15.84
C PHE A 37 10.56 -1.92 -16.48
N GLU A 38 9.99 -2.91 -15.78
CA GLU A 38 8.81 -3.66 -16.25
C GLU A 38 7.60 -2.73 -16.42
N HIS A 39 7.36 -1.86 -15.44
CA HIS A 39 6.25 -0.91 -15.46
C HIS A 39 6.33 0.05 -16.66
N GLU A 40 7.49 0.67 -16.88
CA GLU A 40 7.71 1.58 -18.01
C GLU A 40 7.53 0.85 -19.35
N THR A 41 8.07 -0.36 -19.47
CA THR A 41 7.95 -1.16 -20.69
C THR A 41 6.48 -1.47 -20.98
N ALA A 42 5.71 -1.80 -19.95
CA ALA A 42 4.27 -2.03 -20.09
C ALA A 42 3.51 -0.78 -20.56
N ASN A 43 3.86 0.38 -19.98
CA ASN A 43 3.26 1.67 -20.34
C ASN A 43 3.54 2.04 -21.80
N ARG A 44 4.79 1.85 -22.28
CA ARG A 44 5.16 2.13 -23.67
C ARG A 44 4.45 1.23 -24.67
N LEU A 45 4.15 0.00 -24.28
CA LEU A 45 3.36 -0.94 -25.07
C LEU A 45 1.85 -0.67 -25.02
N GLY A 46 1.39 0.32 -24.25
CA GLY A 46 -0.03 0.67 -24.14
C GLY A 46 -0.88 -0.41 -23.47
N LEU A 47 -0.29 -1.24 -22.61
CA LEU A 47 -0.98 -2.36 -21.97
C LEU A 47 -1.99 -1.88 -20.93
N SER A 48 -3.25 -2.30 -21.10
CA SER A 48 -4.30 -2.09 -20.10
C SER A 48 -4.07 -2.87 -18.81
N SER A 49 -4.66 -2.44 -17.70
CA SER A 49 -4.57 -3.13 -16.41
C SER A 49 -5.02 -4.60 -16.51
N LYS A 50 -6.03 -4.90 -17.32
CA LYS A 50 -6.51 -6.27 -17.52
C LYS A 50 -5.50 -7.14 -18.29
N GLN A 51 -4.82 -6.59 -19.31
CA GLN A 51 -3.75 -7.29 -20.02
C GLN A 51 -2.53 -7.53 -19.11
N ARG A 52 -2.15 -6.54 -18.30
CA ARG A 52 -1.05 -6.68 -17.32
C ARG A 52 -1.35 -7.77 -16.27
N ALA A 53 -2.61 -7.91 -15.87
CA ALA A 53 -3.04 -8.93 -14.91
C ALA A 53 -3.29 -10.32 -15.54
N TYR A 54 -3.20 -10.47 -16.87
CA TYR A 54 -3.53 -11.72 -17.53
C TYR A 54 -2.59 -12.86 -17.13
N ARG A 55 -3.17 -13.96 -16.66
CA ARG A 55 -2.48 -15.18 -16.26
C ARG A 55 -2.93 -16.35 -17.12
N ILE A 56 -1.98 -17.22 -17.44
CA ILE A 56 -2.29 -18.52 -18.04
C ILE A 56 -2.66 -19.48 -16.91
N GLY A 57 -3.67 -20.32 -17.12
CA GLY A 57 -4.14 -21.28 -16.13
C GLY A 57 -2.99 -22.06 -15.48
N GLY A 58 -2.91 -21.99 -14.14
CA GLY A 58 -1.89 -22.66 -13.33
C GLY A 58 -0.58 -21.89 -13.11
N SER A 59 -0.38 -20.73 -13.74
CA SER A 59 0.81 -19.90 -13.51
C SER A 59 0.65 -18.98 -12.30
N ALA A 60 1.66 -18.92 -11.44
CA ALA A 60 1.75 -17.96 -10.33
C ALA A 60 2.04 -16.52 -10.82
N THR A 61 2.74 -16.39 -11.94
CA THR A 61 3.16 -15.12 -12.56
C THR A 61 2.29 -14.76 -13.77
N THR A 62 2.25 -13.47 -14.12
CA THR A 62 1.50 -13.00 -15.30
C THR A 62 2.21 -13.40 -16.59
N LEU A 63 1.45 -13.52 -17.69
CA LEU A 63 2.03 -13.84 -18.99
C LEU A 63 2.99 -12.74 -19.46
N PHE A 64 2.65 -11.48 -19.19
CA PHE A 64 3.49 -10.35 -19.55
C PHE A 64 4.82 -10.39 -18.79
N SER A 65 4.79 -10.54 -17.45
CA SER A 65 6.00 -10.61 -16.63
C SER A 65 6.93 -11.74 -17.08
N ASN A 66 6.37 -12.93 -17.38
CA ASN A 66 7.16 -14.06 -17.89
C ASN A 66 7.85 -13.74 -19.24
N ARG A 67 7.13 -13.08 -20.15
CA ARG A 67 7.68 -12.70 -21.48
C ARG A 67 8.67 -11.56 -21.35
N PHE A 68 8.44 -10.62 -20.43
CA PHE A 68 9.34 -9.53 -20.12
C PHE A 68 10.66 -10.04 -19.51
N GLU A 69 10.60 -10.97 -18.56
CA GLU A 69 11.80 -11.60 -17.99
C GLU A 69 12.62 -12.31 -19.07
N LYS A 70 11.95 -13.00 -20.00
CA LYS A 70 12.62 -13.62 -21.15
C LYS A 70 13.25 -12.57 -22.08
N ALA A 71 12.53 -11.51 -22.44
CA ALA A 71 13.06 -10.41 -23.26
C ALA A 71 14.29 -9.77 -22.61
N ARG A 72 14.20 -9.45 -21.31
CA ARG A 72 15.32 -8.92 -20.52
C ARG A 72 16.52 -9.88 -20.51
N SER A 73 16.29 -11.17 -20.33
CA SER A 73 17.39 -12.15 -20.36
C SER A 73 18.06 -12.22 -21.73
N GLU A 74 17.31 -12.05 -22.82
CA GLU A 74 17.84 -12.02 -24.19
C GLU A 74 18.63 -10.74 -24.45
N LEU A 75 18.09 -9.57 -24.09
CA LEU A 75 18.79 -8.28 -24.19
C LEU A 75 20.11 -8.26 -23.41
N HIS A 76 20.16 -8.90 -22.24
CA HIS A 76 21.40 -9.03 -21.47
C HIS A 76 22.40 -9.97 -22.14
N ARG A 77 21.92 -11.08 -22.71
CA ARG A 77 22.78 -12.03 -23.46
C ARG A 77 23.36 -11.38 -24.71
N GLU A 78 22.60 -10.51 -25.36
CA GLU A 78 23.00 -9.72 -26.52
C GLU A 78 23.90 -8.53 -26.14
N GLY A 79 24.12 -8.28 -24.84
CA GLY A 79 24.97 -7.19 -24.36
C GLY A 79 24.35 -5.79 -24.52
N LEU A 80 23.05 -5.69 -24.76
CA LEU A 80 22.32 -4.43 -24.93
C LEU A 80 21.95 -3.77 -23.59
N ILE A 81 21.86 -4.57 -22.53
CA ILE A 81 21.64 -4.09 -21.16
C ILE A 81 22.65 -4.72 -20.20
N GLU A 82 22.97 -3.98 -19.13
CA GLU A 82 23.90 -4.40 -18.07
C GLU A 82 23.28 -4.20 -16.68
N TYR A 83 23.84 -4.87 -15.68
CA TYR A 83 23.43 -4.78 -14.28
C TYR A 83 24.52 -4.09 -13.44
N PRO A 84 24.51 -2.75 -13.31
CA PRO A 84 25.56 -2.03 -12.57
C PRO A 84 25.57 -2.39 -11.09
N THR A 85 24.41 -2.72 -10.51
CA THR A 85 24.26 -3.20 -9.14
C THR A 85 23.13 -4.24 -9.08
N ARG A 86 23.08 -5.02 -8.00
CA ARG A 86 22.04 -6.04 -7.83
C ARG A 86 20.65 -5.38 -7.88
N GLY A 87 19.82 -5.80 -8.83
CA GLY A 87 18.45 -5.31 -8.99
C GLY A 87 18.31 -3.99 -9.77
N LYS A 88 19.41 -3.40 -10.25
CA LYS A 88 19.38 -2.26 -11.16
C LYS A 88 19.82 -2.67 -12.56
N VAL A 89 19.19 -2.12 -13.58
CA VAL A 89 19.45 -2.37 -15.00
C VAL A 89 19.70 -1.04 -15.72
N ARG A 90 20.62 -1.05 -16.69
CA ARG A 90 20.97 0.12 -17.51
C ARG A 90 21.22 -0.31 -18.96
N LEU A 91 21.00 0.61 -19.89
CA LEU A 91 21.39 0.46 -21.29
C LEU A 91 22.92 0.54 -21.45
N THR A 92 23.51 -0.38 -22.22
CA THR A 92 24.92 -0.31 -22.62
C THR A 92 25.11 0.64 -23.80
N GLU A 93 26.35 0.89 -24.20
CA GLU A 93 26.64 1.64 -25.43
C GLU A 93 26.09 0.92 -26.67
N ALA A 94 26.21 -0.42 -26.73
CA ALA A 94 25.62 -1.23 -27.79
C ALA A 94 24.07 -1.15 -27.81
N GLY A 95 23.43 -1.14 -26.63
CA GLY A 95 21.99 -0.94 -26.50
C GLY A 95 21.52 0.43 -27.00
N ARG A 96 22.31 1.48 -26.75
CA ARG A 96 22.02 2.85 -27.23
C ARG A 96 22.10 2.96 -28.75
N SER A 97 23.08 2.27 -29.36
CA SER A 97 23.20 2.20 -30.81
C SER A 97 22.05 1.40 -31.45
N ALA A 98 21.60 0.33 -30.80
CA ALA A 98 20.47 -0.49 -31.27
C ALA A 98 19.10 0.22 -31.12
N GLU A 99 18.95 1.14 -30.16
CA GLU A 99 17.74 1.97 -30.01
C GLU A 99 17.59 3.00 -31.14
N GLY A 100 18.71 3.57 -31.61
CA GLY A 100 18.73 4.60 -32.64
C GLY A 100 18.45 4.11 -34.06
N GLU A 101 18.60 2.80 -34.31
CA GLU A 101 18.36 2.18 -35.61
C GLU A 101 16.92 1.66 -35.70
N LYS A 102 15.95 2.60 -35.67
CA LYS A 102 14.54 2.25 -35.88
C LYS A 102 14.30 1.99 -37.38
N PRO A 103 13.85 0.80 -37.81
CA PRO A 103 13.44 0.60 -39.20
C PRO A 103 12.15 1.40 -39.45
N ALA A 104 12.21 2.30 -40.43
CA ALA A 104 11.04 3.03 -40.91
C ALA A 104 9.98 2.03 -41.41
N ALA A 105 8.79 2.10 -40.84
CA ALA A 105 7.64 1.35 -41.29
C ALA A 105 7.24 1.82 -42.70
N SER A 106 7.17 0.88 -43.65
CA SER A 106 6.35 1.02 -44.85
C SER A 106 5.14 0.10 -44.72
N VAL A 107 3.99 0.69 -44.41
CA VAL A 107 2.68 0.08 -44.72
C VAL A 107 2.40 0.41 -46.19
N GLY A 108 2.11 -0.63 -46.98
CA GLY A 108 1.69 -0.49 -48.36
C GLY A 108 1.08 -1.80 -48.84
N ASP A 109 -0.24 -1.80 -48.99
CA ASP A 109 -1.07 -2.82 -49.61
C ASP A 109 -0.49 -3.41 -50.92
N ALA A 110 -0.76 -4.69 -51.14
CA ALA A 110 -0.59 -5.44 -52.40
C ALA A 110 -1.42 -4.81 -53.56
N PRO A 111 -1.23 -5.14 -54.87
CA PRO A 111 -0.76 -6.43 -55.40
C PRO A 111 0.09 -6.44 -56.71
N ALA A 112 0.58 -7.65 -57.03
CA ALA A 112 0.91 -8.24 -58.35
C ALA A 112 1.69 -7.42 -59.41
N THR A 113 2.86 -7.92 -59.82
CA THR A 113 3.16 -8.37 -61.20
C THR A 113 4.57 -8.95 -61.32
N ALA A 114 4.71 -9.87 -62.29
CA ALA A 114 5.83 -10.75 -62.55
C ALA A 114 7.13 -10.05 -63.02
N ALA A 115 8.28 -10.67 -62.73
CA ALA A 115 9.25 -11.13 -63.74
C ALA A 115 10.53 -11.67 -63.07
N GLU A 116 10.85 -12.95 -63.31
CA GLU A 116 12.22 -13.46 -63.24
C GLU A 116 13.08 -12.82 -64.36
N PRO A 117 14.42 -13.00 -64.36
CA PRO A 117 14.95 -14.21 -64.98
C PRO A 117 16.18 -14.84 -64.29
N ALA A 118 16.12 -16.17 -64.22
CA ALA A 118 17.13 -17.15 -64.69
C ALA A 118 18.56 -17.13 -64.11
N ALA A 119 18.99 -18.26 -63.53
CA ALA A 119 19.71 -19.31 -64.28
C ALA A 119 20.25 -20.43 -63.35
N THR A 120 19.63 -21.62 -63.46
CA THR A 120 20.21 -22.98 -63.65
C THR A 120 21.75 -23.09 -63.73
N VAL A 121 22.48 -24.12 -63.24
CA VAL A 121 22.26 -25.58 -63.00
C VAL A 121 23.57 -26.16 -62.35
N PRO A 122 23.61 -27.43 -61.86
CA PRO A 122 24.32 -27.82 -60.63
C PRO A 122 25.35 -29.00 -60.74
N ILE A 123 25.75 -29.50 -59.56
CA ILE A 123 26.25 -30.86 -59.16
C ILE A 123 27.74 -31.19 -59.41
N ALA A 124 28.46 -31.54 -58.33
CA ALA A 124 29.21 -32.81 -58.21
C ALA A 124 29.79 -33.01 -56.79
N ALA A 125 29.74 -34.26 -56.33
CA ALA A 125 30.18 -34.76 -55.03
C ALA A 125 31.55 -35.47 -55.12
N SER A 126 32.31 -35.47 -54.01
CA SER A 126 33.31 -36.48 -53.58
C SER A 126 33.83 -36.10 -52.19
N SER A 127 33.58 -36.86 -51.10
CA SER A 127 34.37 -38.01 -50.53
C SER A 127 35.86 -37.66 -50.32
N GLU A 128 36.53 -37.70 -49.16
CA GLU A 128 36.43 -38.29 -47.79
C GLU A 128 37.65 -37.68 -46.99
N PRO A 129 38.10 -38.14 -45.79
CA PRO A 129 37.44 -38.29 -44.48
C PRO A 129 38.27 -37.65 -43.31
N TYR A 130 37.69 -37.44 -42.12
CA TYR A 130 38.47 -37.26 -40.86
C TYR A 130 37.76 -37.92 -39.67
N GLU A 131 38.54 -38.65 -38.87
CA GLU A 131 38.13 -39.64 -37.86
C GLU A 131 37.56 -39.05 -36.54
N PRO A 132 36.76 -39.84 -35.79
CA PRO A 132 36.19 -39.43 -34.51
C PRO A 132 37.13 -39.74 -33.34
N GLY A 133 37.55 -38.69 -32.63
CA GLY A 133 38.22 -38.80 -31.33
C GLY A 133 37.21 -38.93 -30.19
N SER A 134 37.30 -40.05 -29.48
CA SER A 134 36.62 -40.36 -28.21
C SER A 134 36.83 -39.28 -27.15
N PHE A 135 35.75 -38.78 -26.54
CA PHE A 135 35.83 -38.16 -25.21
C PHE A 135 35.14 -39.06 -24.19
N GLU A 136 35.98 -39.77 -23.44
CA GLU A 136 35.61 -40.58 -22.28
C GLU A 136 34.98 -39.71 -21.18
N GLY A 137 33.99 -40.30 -20.52
CA GLY A 137 33.30 -39.70 -19.39
C GLY A 137 34.24 -39.41 -18.22
N GLY A 138 34.19 -38.16 -17.77
CA GLY A 138 34.67 -37.74 -16.46
C GLY A 138 33.54 -37.05 -15.72
N ILE A 139 32.85 -37.79 -14.87
CA ILE A 139 31.96 -37.24 -13.83
C ILE A 139 32.78 -36.33 -12.92
N VAL A 140 32.66 -35.02 -13.10
CA VAL A 140 33.18 -34.06 -12.12
C VAL A 140 32.19 -34.03 -10.96
N ALA A 141 32.58 -34.64 -9.85
CA ALA A 141 31.86 -34.56 -8.59
C ALA A 141 31.79 -33.10 -8.15
N PHE A 142 30.58 -32.54 -8.15
CA PHE A 142 30.31 -31.25 -7.50
C PHE A 142 30.56 -31.39 -5.99
N PRO A 143 31.32 -30.49 -5.34
CA PRO A 143 31.38 -30.46 -3.90
C PRO A 143 29.99 -30.11 -3.36
N SER A 144 29.44 -31.02 -2.54
CA SER A 144 28.19 -30.84 -1.83
C SER A 144 28.32 -29.68 -0.85
N GLU A 145 27.78 -28.52 -1.22
CA GLU A 145 27.55 -27.44 -0.27
C GLU A 145 26.42 -27.85 0.68
N LYS A 146 26.76 -27.94 1.97
CA LYS A 146 25.81 -28.11 3.05
C LYS A 146 24.79 -26.97 2.98
N LYS A 147 23.50 -27.31 2.83
CA LYS A 147 22.37 -26.42 3.11
C LYS A 147 22.62 -25.70 4.44
N PRO A 148 22.70 -24.35 4.50
CA PRO A 148 22.46 -23.69 5.77
C PRO A 148 20.99 -23.87 6.11
N ALA A 149 20.71 -24.32 7.32
CA ALA A 149 19.37 -24.32 7.89
C ALA A 149 18.76 -22.92 7.72
N ALA A 150 17.52 -22.86 7.28
CA ALA A 150 16.79 -21.62 7.03
C ALA A 150 16.86 -20.70 8.25
N GLN A 151 17.72 -19.67 8.19
CA GLN A 151 17.67 -18.56 9.13
C GLN A 151 16.39 -17.78 8.82
N LEU A 152 15.38 -17.97 9.66
CA LEU A 152 14.17 -17.17 9.67
C LEU A 152 14.56 -15.70 9.84
N ARG A 153 14.06 -14.85 8.95
CA ARG A 153 14.41 -13.44 8.87
C ARG A 153 14.10 -12.74 10.22
N PRO A 154 14.96 -11.85 10.73
CA PRO A 154 14.85 -11.27 12.08
C PRO A 154 13.60 -10.39 12.30
N TRP A 155 12.94 -9.96 11.23
CA TRP A 155 11.73 -9.13 11.31
C TRP A 155 10.42 -9.94 11.35
N LEU A 156 10.46 -11.24 11.03
CA LEU A 156 9.30 -12.12 11.01
C LEU A 156 8.56 -12.22 12.37
N PRO A 157 9.24 -12.33 13.54
CA PRO A 157 8.55 -12.35 14.83
C PRO A 157 7.90 -10.99 15.16
N LEU A 158 8.49 -9.88 14.70
CA LEU A 158 7.96 -8.54 14.92
C LEU A 158 6.72 -8.28 14.04
N ALA A 159 6.75 -8.73 12.79
CA ALA A 159 5.58 -8.69 11.90
C ALA A 159 4.41 -9.53 12.45
N LEU A 160 4.69 -10.73 12.97
CA LEU A 160 3.66 -11.57 13.59
C LEU A 160 3.08 -10.96 14.87
N ALA A 161 3.89 -10.27 15.68
CA ALA A 161 3.42 -9.57 16.88
C ALA A 161 2.50 -8.38 16.54
N VAL A 162 2.82 -7.61 15.48
CA VAL A 162 1.99 -6.49 15.01
C VAL A 162 0.66 -6.99 14.42
N VAL A 163 0.70 -8.06 13.62
CA VAL A 163 -0.51 -8.70 13.09
C VAL A 163 -1.39 -9.26 14.23
N GLY A 164 -0.79 -9.86 15.25
CA GLY A 164 -1.50 -10.32 16.44
C GLY A 164 -2.17 -9.19 17.23
N LEU A 165 -1.50 -8.04 17.36
CA LEU A 165 -2.04 -6.86 18.04
C LEU A 165 -3.19 -6.21 17.26
N LEU A 166 -3.09 -6.16 15.92
CA LEU A 166 -4.15 -5.69 15.03
C LEU A 166 -5.40 -6.60 15.08
N LEU A 167 -5.20 -7.92 15.15
CA LEU A 167 -6.30 -8.89 15.27
C LEU A 167 -6.99 -8.87 16.64
N CYS A 168 -6.31 -8.39 17.69
CA CYS A 168 -6.93 -8.19 19.00
C CYS A 168 -7.84 -6.95 19.04
N PHE A 169 -7.61 -5.96 18.18
CA PHE A 169 -8.39 -4.72 18.11
C PHE A 169 -9.71 -4.87 17.33
N THR A 170 -9.84 -5.87 16.46
CA THR A 170 -11.06 -6.10 15.65
C THR A 170 -12.11 -6.99 16.33
N GLY A 171 -11.93 -7.31 17.62
CA GLY A 171 -12.97 -7.85 18.51
C GLY A 171 -13.52 -9.25 18.22
N THR A 172 -13.14 -9.89 17.11
CA THR A 172 -13.76 -11.14 16.65
C THR A 172 -12.94 -12.41 16.90
N PHE A 173 -11.67 -12.32 17.32
CA PHE A 173 -10.82 -13.49 17.56
C PHE A 173 -9.92 -13.37 18.81
N ALA A 174 -10.50 -12.96 19.94
CA ALA A 174 -9.78 -12.78 21.21
C ALA A 174 -9.03 -14.04 21.70
N LEU A 175 -9.53 -15.25 21.41
CA LEU A 175 -8.89 -16.50 21.83
C LEU A 175 -7.68 -16.90 20.97
N LEU A 176 -7.62 -16.46 19.70
CA LEU A 176 -6.49 -16.77 18.81
C LEU A 176 -5.29 -15.83 19.06
N GLY A 177 -5.55 -14.59 19.45
CA GLY A 177 -4.53 -13.62 19.83
C GLY A 177 -3.74 -14.02 21.08
N VAL A 178 -4.43 -14.59 22.08
CA VAL A 178 -3.79 -15.08 23.33
C VAL A 178 -2.89 -16.28 23.06
N ALA A 179 -3.29 -17.21 22.19
CA ALA A 179 -2.47 -18.36 21.82
C ALA A 179 -1.19 -17.94 21.06
N CYS A 180 -1.30 -16.93 20.19
CA CYS A 180 -0.15 -16.39 19.45
C CYS A 180 0.84 -15.66 20.39
N GLY A 181 0.33 -14.90 21.37
CA GLY A 181 1.15 -14.22 22.38
C GLY A 181 1.94 -15.18 23.29
N ILE A 182 1.32 -16.29 23.71
CA ILE A 182 1.99 -17.33 24.52
C ILE A 182 3.09 -18.02 23.70
N GLY A 183 2.86 -18.26 22.41
CA GLY A 183 3.86 -18.81 21.49
C GLY A 183 5.09 -17.91 21.33
N SER A 184 4.91 -16.59 21.20
CA SER A 184 6.00 -15.61 21.10
C SER A 184 6.82 -15.51 22.39
N PHE A 185 6.17 -15.59 23.56
CA PHE A 185 6.87 -15.57 24.85
C PHE A 185 7.67 -16.87 25.08
N GLY A 186 7.15 -18.02 24.62
CA GLY A 186 7.85 -19.30 24.64
C GLY A 186 9.12 -19.32 23.78
N LEU A 187 9.05 -18.75 22.56
CA LEU A 187 10.22 -18.63 21.68
C LEU A 187 11.30 -17.70 22.28
N PHE A 188 10.88 -16.60 22.89
CA PHE A 188 11.79 -15.65 23.53
C PHE A 188 12.54 -16.25 24.73
N LEU A 189 11.88 -17.10 25.53
CA LEU A 189 12.53 -17.82 26.62
C LEU A 189 13.47 -18.94 26.13
N HIS A 190 13.15 -19.56 24.98
CA HIS A 190 14.03 -20.56 24.37
C HIS A 190 15.33 -19.93 23.84
N ASP A 191 15.25 -18.73 23.25
CA ASP A 191 16.41 -17.99 22.72
C ASP A 191 17.34 -17.45 23.83
N ARG A 192 16.76 -17.19 25.01
CA ARG A 192 17.53 -16.83 26.21
C ARG A 192 18.27 -18.03 26.82
N LYS A 193 17.79 -19.26 26.60
CA LYS A 193 18.43 -20.49 27.07
C LYS A 193 19.56 -20.93 26.13
N SER A 194 19.39 -20.79 24.81
CA SER A 194 20.47 -21.01 23.82
C SER A 194 21.61 -20.00 23.95
N SER A 195 21.32 -18.76 24.36
CA SER A 195 22.32 -17.72 24.63
C SER A 195 23.13 -17.94 25.92
N SER A 196 22.80 -18.94 26.74
CA SER A 196 23.54 -19.24 27.98
C SER A 196 24.67 -20.26 27.81
N ASP A 197 24.74 -20.96 26.67
CA ASP A 197 25.80 -21.93 26.33
C ASP A 197 26.90 -21.34 25.41
N ALA A 198 26.75 -20.09 24.96
CA ALA A 198 27.78 -19.39 24.19
C ALA A 198 28.28 -18.17 24.98
N GLY A 199 29.53 -18.23 25.44
CA GLY A 199 30.12 -17.21 26.29
C GLY A 199 30.21 -15.81 25.65
N SER A 200 29.85 -14.81 26.46
CA SER A 200 30.09 -13.36 26.30
C SER A 200 29.16 -12.66 25.26
N ARG A 201 28.49 -11.53 25.54
CA ARG A 201 28.82 -10.32 26.32
C ARG A 201 27.57 -9.74 27.00
N LYS A 202 27.74 -9.11 28.17
CA LYS A 202 26.70 -8.34 28.86
C LYS A 202 26.32 -7.10 28.04
N LEU A 203 25.10 -7.06 27.52
CA LEU A 203 24.43 -5.83 27.13
C LEU A 203 23.42 -5.46 28.23
N ALA A 204 23.57 -4.26 28.79
CA ALA A 204 22.62 -3.69 29.73
C ALA A 204 21.30 -3.41 29.01
N ALA A 205 20.20 -3.98 29.51
CA ALA A 205 18.87 -3.82 28.94
C ALA A 205 18.30 -2.41 29.21
N PRO A 206 17.56 -1.79 28.27
CA PRO A 206 16.81 -0.57 28.55
C PRO A 206 15.57 -0.92 29.39
N ARG A 207 15.37 -0.19 30.50
CA ARG A 207 14.30 -0.40 31.49
C ARG A 207 12.87 -0.17 30.95
N ALA A 208 12.72 0.13 29.66
CA ALA A 208 11.44 0.49 29.02
C ALA A 208 10.58 -0.72 28.60
N THR A 209 11.15 -1.90 28.39
CA THR A 209 10.40 -3.08 27.89
C THR A 209 9.68 -3.86 28.98
N LEU A 210 10.06 -3.69 30.25
CA LEU A 210 9.39 -4.35 31.38
C LEU A 210 8.15 -3.55 31.85
N ALA A 211 8.16 -2.22 31.69
CA ALA A 211 7.05 -1.36 32.05
C ALA A 211 5.85 -1.51 31.10
N MET A 212 6.08 -1.66 29.78
CA MET A 212 5.00 -1.82 28.79
C MET A 212 4.30 -3.18 28.86
N GLY A 213 5.01 -4.25 29.25
CA GLY A 213 4.42 -5.58 29.44
C GLY A 213 3.57 -5.72 30.71
N ALA A 214 3.86 -4.95 31.76
CA ALA A 214 3.06 -4.92 32.98
C ALA A 214 1.79 -4.07 32.81
N CYS A 215 1.86 -2.98 32.04
CA CYS A 215 0.70 -2.12 31.77
C CYS A 215 -0.38 -2.82 30.94
N SER A 216 -0.03 -3.68 29.99
CA SER A 216 -1.01 -4.41 29.16
C SER A 216 -1.78 -5.48 29.95
N VAL A 217 -1.12 -6.13 30.92
CA VAL A 217 -1.77 -7.10 31.83
C VAL A 217 -2.67 -6.39 32.84
N LEU A 218 -2.25 -5.24 33.38
CA LEU A 218 -3.07 -4.45 34.30
C LEU A 218 -4.30 -3.83 33.62
N LEU A 219 -4.20 -3.36 32.38
CA LEU A 219 -5.36 -2.84 31.62
C LEU A 219 -6.38 -3.94 31.30
N GLY A 220 -5.92 -5.16 31.02
CA GLY A 220 -6.77 -6.33 30.76
C GLY A 220 -7.56 -6.80 31.99
N ILE A 221 -7.02 -6.62 33.20
CA ILE A 221 -7.71 -6.99 34.45
C ILE A 221 -8.78 -5.94 34.84
N VAL A 222 -8.55 -4.66 34.55
CA VAL A 222 -9.50 -3.58 34.88
C VAL A 222 -10.78 -3.63 34.02
N LEU A 223 -10.69 -4.11 32.78
CA LEU A 223 -11.85 -4.21 31.87
C LEU A 223 -12.77 -5.43 32.12
N MET A 224 -12.35 -6.39 32.94
CA MET A 224 -13.17 -7.57 33.30
C MET A 224 -13.92 -7.43 34.63
N ALA A 225 -13.74 -6.32 35.37
CA ALA A 225 -14.34 -6.10 36.69
C ALA A 225 -15.42 -5.00 36.73
N GLY A 226 -15.75 -4.37 35.60
CA GLY A 226 -16.68 -3.22 35.54
C GLY A 226 -18.15 -3.52 35.23
N GLY A 227 -18.55 -4.79 35.10
CA GLY A 227 -19.91 -5.18 34.69
C GLY A 227 -20.74 -5.79 35.81
N ALA A 228 -21.24 -5.00 36.77
CA ALA A 228 -22.30 -5.42 37.69
C ALA A 228 -23.09 -4.23 38.28
N ALA A 229 -24.42 -4.44 38.41
CA ALA A 229 -25.49 -3.58 38.94
C ALA A 229 -26.01 -2.50 37.96
N SER A 230 -27.28 -2.49 37.54
CA SER A 230 -28.51 -2.57 38.34
C SER A 230 -29.66 -3.29 37.62
N GLY A 231 -30.30 -4.27 38.28
CA GLY A 231 -31.71 -4.64 38.05
C GLY A 231 -32.64 -3.63 38.75
N GLY A 232 -33.97 -3.67 38.65
CA GLY A 232 -34.92 -4.53 37.95
C GLY A 232 -36.33 -4.03 38.26
N ASN A 233 -37.34 -4.50 37.54
CA ASN A 233 -38.59 -5.06 38.10
C ASN A 233 -39.56 -5.43 36.97
N HIS A 234 -39.98 -6.69 37.01
CA HIS A 234 -41.04 -7.28 36.20
C HIS A 234 -41.98 -7.99 37.18
N ALA A 235 -43.27 -7.74 37.06
CA ALA A 235 -44.38 -8.52 37.62
C ALA A 235 -45.67 -7.91 37.05
N ASP A 236 -46.78 -8.60 36.83
CA ASP A 236 -47.09 -9.94 36.36
C ASP A 236 -48.55 -9.83 35.86
N VAL A 237 -49.00 -10.76 35.02
CA VAL A 237 -50.30 -10.78 34.35
C VAL A 237 -51.45 -11.10 35.31
N GLN A 238 -52.61 -10.41 35.21
CA GLN A 238 -53.95 -11.03 35.36
C GLN A 238 -55.11 -10.09 34.93
N GLN A 239 -56.08 -10.65 34.19
CA GLN A 239 -57.43 -10.13 33.85
C GLN A 239 -58.41 -11.33 33.98
N PRO A 240 -59.78 -11.23 34.06
CA PRO A 240 -60.75 -10.17 34.44
C PRO A 240 -61.66 -10.61 35.64
N PRO A 241 -62.81 -9.94 35.95
CA PRO A 241 -64.10 -10.23 35.26
C PRO A 241 -64.98 -9.00 34.96
N ASP A 242 -65.85 -9.15 33.95
CA ASP A 242 -67.04 -8.33 33.61
C ASP A 242 -68.19 -8.56 34.62
N PRO A 243 -69.23 -7.70 34.77
CA PRO A 243 -70.17 -7.35 33.68
C PRO A 243 -70.71 -5.90 33.61
N ALA A 244 -71.17 -5.54 32.40
CA ALA A 244 -72.06 -4.45 31.93
C ALA A 244 -73.23 -4.04 32.89
N PRO A 245 -73.97 -2.89 32.70
CA PRO A 245 -74.22 -2.18 31.42
C PRO A 245 -74.32 -0.62 31.44
N GLU A 246 -74.39 -0.08 30.22
CA GLU A 246 -75.01 1.19 29.78
C GLU A 246 -74.72 2.49 30.53
N GLN A 247 -74.07 3.43 29.84
CA GLN A 247 -74.52 4.82 29.79
C GLN A 247 -74.09 5.49 28.49
N GLN A 248 -75.09 6.00 27.78
CA GLN A 248 -74.99 6.76 26.55
C GLN A 248 -74.00 7.93 26.68
N GLU A 249 -73.01 7.97 25.79
CA GLU A 249 -72.26 9.21 25.55
C GLU A 249 -73.17 10.26 24.91
N PRO A 250 -73.10 11.54 25.34
CA PRO A 250 -73.95 12.58 24.82
C PRO A 250 -73.52 12.97 23.42
N LYS A 251 -74.48 12.96 22.50
CA LYS A 251 -74.43 13.64 21.21
C LYS A 251 -74.47 15.15 21.45
N ALA A 252 -73.34 15.85 21.27
CA ALA A 252 -73.20 17.29 20.96
C ALA A 252 -71.70 17.61 20.84
N ALA A 253 -71.17 18.31 19.84
CA ALA A 253 -71.77 19.30 18.95
C ALA A 253 -71.19 19.15 17.53
N GLU A 254 -72.06 19.30 16.53
CA GLU A 254 -71.64 19.71 15.19
C GLU A 254 -71.04 21.12 15.33
N GLU A 255 -69.71 21.20 15.34
CA GLU A 255 -68.98 22.44 15.05
C GLU A 255 -69.21 22.76 13.56
N PRO A 256 -69.29 24.06 13.18
CA PRO A 256 -69.79 24.43 11.86
C PRO A 256 -68.96 23.74 10.79
N GLU A 257 -69.63 23.19 9.78
CA GLU A 257 -69.02 22.65 8.55
C GLU A 257 -68.23 23.77 7.87
N GLY A 258 -67.03 24.03 8.38
CA GLY A 258 -66.03 24.88 7.80
C GLY A 258 -65.14 23.98 6.98
N HIS A 259 -65.01 24.29 5.70
CA HIS A 259 -64.15 23.55 4.82
C HIS A 259 -62.71 23.50 5.34
N GLU A 260 -62.04 22.36 5.17
CA GLU A 260 -60.74 22.09 5.78
C GLU A 260 -59.59 22.22 4.76
N LEU A 261 -58.54 22.95 5.17
CA LEU A 261 -57.28 22.99 4.44
C LEU A 261 -56.40 21.85 4.91
N SER A 262 -55.84 21.07 3.99
CA SER A 262 -54.89 20.01 4.28
C SER A 262 -53.68 20.10 3.37
N PHE A 263 -52.60 19.40 3.71
CA PHE A 263 -51.46 19.24 2.82
C PHE A 263 -50.97 17.79 2.80
N VAL A 264 -50.34 17.40 1.69
CA VAL A 264 -49.66 16.13 1.51
C VAL A 264 -48.31 16.39 0.88
N VAL A 265 -47.29 15.66 1.33
CA VAL A 265 -45.96 15.66 0.71
C VAL A 265 -45.90 14.44 -0.18
N GLU A 266 -45.72 14.64 -1.48
CA GLU A 266 -45.59 13.59 -2.49
C GLU A 266 -44.14 13.53 -2.96
N ALA A 267 -43.60 12.32 -3.11
CA ALA A 267 -42.27 12.12 -3.66
C ALA A 267 -42.36 11.71 -5.13
N ASP A 268 -41.67 12.45 -5.99
CA ASP A 268 -41.63 12.19 -7.43
C ASP A 268 -40.41 11.30 -7.74
N GLY A 269 -40.67 10.08 -8.18
CA GLY A 269 -39.66 9.12 -8.65
C GLY A 269 -39.71 7.75 -7.98
N GLU A 270 -39.10 6.75 -8.63
CA GLU A 270 -38.86 5.43 -8.05
C GLU A 270 -37.51 5.44 -7.34
N GLY A 271 -37.48 5.30 -6.02
CA GLY A 271 -36.22 5.33 -5.27
C GLY A 271 -36.37 5.42 -3.75
N GLU A 272 -35.23 5.59 -3.08
CA GLU A 272 -35.20 5.92 -1.65
C GLU A 272 -35.84 7.30 -1.47
N VAL A 273 -36.75 7.43 -0.50
CA VAL A 273 -37.51 8.66 -0.22
C VAL A 273 -37.33 9.03 1.25
N PRO A 274 -37.33 10.32 1.61
CA PRO A 274 -37.24 10.71 3.00
C PRO A 274 -38.45 10.20 3.79
N ALA A 275 -38.22 9.58 4.95
CA ALA A 275 -39.29 9.01 5.77
C ALA A 275 -40.24 10.09 6.31
N SER A 276 -39.70 11.26 6.68
CA SER A 276 -40.45 12.45 7.07
C SER A 276 -39.69 13.70 6.66
N VAL A 277 -40.44 14.77 6.37
CA VAL A 277 -39.88 16.10 6.10
C VAL A 277 -40.51 17.16 7.01
N LYS A 278 -39.74 18.17 7.40
CA LYS A 278 -40.26 19.31 8.16
C LYS A 278 -40.84 20.33 7.18
N VAL A 279 -42.15 20.52 7.24
CA VAL A 279 -42.88 21.53 6.45
C VAL A 279 -43.18 22.73 7.34
N ARG A 280 -42.66 23.88 6.96
CA ARG A 280 -42.98 25.18 7.53
C ARG A 280 -44.13 25.79 6.74
N VAL A 281 -45.23 26.08 7.42
CA VAL A 281 -46.40 26.76 6.85
C VAL A 281 -46.46 28.17 7.41
N THR A 282 -46.33 29.17 6.55
CA THR A 282 -46.44 30.59 6.92
C THR A 282 -47.60 31.22 6.19
N GLY A 283 -48.30 32.17 6.81
CA GLY A 283 -49.43 32.79 6.14
C GLY A 283 -50.02 33.99 6.87
N THR A 284 -50.98 34.63 6.23
CA THR A 284 -51.80 35.68 6.80
C THR A 284 -53.26 35.28 6.67
N GLN A 285 -53.93 35.15 7.82
CA GLN A 285 -55.36 34.86 7.91
C GLN A 285 -56.18 36.09 7.48
N LYS A 286 -57.46 35.87 7.16
CA LYS A 286 -58.39 36.92 6.74
C LYS A 286 -58.63 38.01 7.79
N ASP A 287 -58.44 37.69 9.07
CA ASP A 287 -58.49 38.65 10.18
C ASP A 287 -57.17 39.47 10.35
N GLY A 288 -56.16 39.18 9.52
CA GLY A 288 -54.85 39.81 9.56
C GLY A 288 -53.84 39.12 10.50
N ALA A 289 -54.24 38.04 11.20
CA ALA A 289 -53.34 37.27 12.04
C ALA A 289 -52.29 36.53 11.20
N LYS A 290 -51.03 36.53 11.66
CA LYS A 290 -49.95 35.80 11.00
C LYS A 290 -49.85 34.38 11.57
N VAL A 291 -49.72 33.41 10.69
CA VAL A 291 -49.52 32.00 11.01
C VAL A 291 -48.09 31.63 10.65
N SER A 292 -47.42 30.89 11.53
CA SER A 292 -46.10 30.32 11.29
C SER A 292 -45.96 29.04 12.08
N ASP A 293 -46.28 27.92 11.45
CA ASP A 293 -46.24 26.61 12.07
C ASP A 293 -45.22 25.72 11.37
N THR A 294 -44.65 24.78 12.10
CA THR A 294 -43.73 23.78 11.55
C THR A 294 -44.24 22.41 11.93
N ARG A 295 -44.42 21.54 10.95
CA ARG A 295 -44.92 20.17 11.14
C ARG A 295 -43.99 19.17 10.50
N GLU A 296 -43.78 18.06 11.20
CA GLU A 296 -43.11 16.91 10.64
C GLU A 296 -44.14 16.07 9.88
N ALA A 297 -43.92 15.90 8.57
CA ALA A 297 -44.84 15.25 7.66
C ALA A 297 -44.16 14.05 7.01
N ALA A 298 -44.66 12.85 7.31
CA ALA A 298 -44.32 11.64 6.56
C ALA A 298 -44.83 11.75 5.11
N VAL A 299 -43.98 11.38 4.16
CA VAL A 299 -44.31 11.36 2.73
C VAL A 299 -45.50 10.44 2.47
N GLY A 300 -46.44 10.88 1.64
CA GLY A 300 -47.67 10.16 1.30
C GLY A 300 -48.81 10.25 2.33
N LYS A 301 -48.59 10.89 3.49
CA LYS A 301 -49.66 11.13 4.48
C LYS A 301 -50.24 12.53 4.34
N THR A 302 -51.57 12.61 4.46
CA THR A 302 -52.31 13.89 4.46
C THR A 302 -52.41 14.44 5.88
N TYR A 303 -52.18 15.74 6.03
CA TYR A 303 -52.19 16.46 7.29
C TYR A 303 -53.21 17.60 7.23
N ALA A 304 -54.27 17.47 8.03
CA ALA A 304 -55.26 18.50 8.29
C ALA A 304 -54.63 19.74 8.97
N LEU A 305 -55.02 20.93 8.51
CA LEU A 305 -54.63 22.23 9.05
C LEU A 305 -55.92 23.00 9.41
N PRO A 306 -56.19 23.23 10.71
CA PRO A 306 -57.36 23.98 11.15
C PRO A 306 -57.12 25.49 10.98
N TYR A 307 -56.81 25.91 9.75
CA TYR A 307 -56.52 27.29 9.40
C TYR A 307 -57.72 27.93 8.70
N PRO A 308 -58.16 29.12 9.12
CA PRO A 308 -59.28 29.80 8.47
C PRO A 308 -58.89 30.31 7.07
N ALA A 309 -59.84 30.91 6.36
CA ALA A 309 -59.55 31.57 5.09
C ALA A 309 -58.36 32.55 5.22
N GLY A 310 -57.43 32.52 4.27
CA GLY A 310 -56.16 33.24 4.34
C GLY A 310 -55.20 32.85 3.20
N SER A 311 -54.04 33.50 3.15
CA SER A 311 -52.98 33.17 2.20
C SER A 311 -51.85 32.45 2.92
N TYR A 312 -51.48 31.26 2.43
CA TYR A 312 -50.52 30.35 3.06
C TYR A 312 -49.41 29.96 2.08
N VAL A 313 -48.21 29.75 2.62
CA VAL A 313 -47.02 29.33 1.91
C VAL A 313 -46.40 28.14 2.65
N PHE A 314 -46.11 27.10 1.90
CA PHE A 314 -45.55 25.84 2.35
C PHE A 314 -44.10 25.76 1.87
N GLU A 315 -43.18 25.63 2.82
CA GLU A 315 -41.75 25.48 2.58
C GLU A 315 -41.26 24.22 3.29
N VAL A 316 -40.53 23.35 2.58
CA VAL A 316 -39.87 22.21 3.20
C VAL A 316 -38.47 22.61 3.65
N ASP A 317 -38.11 22.25 4.87
CA ASP A 317 -36.80 22.56 5.44
C ASP A 317 -35.69 21.75 4.74
N ALA A 318 -34.65 22.43 4.27
CA ALA A 318 -33.53 21.81 3.55
C ALA A 318 -32.80 20.74 4.37
N SER A 319 -32.79 20.85 5.70
CA SER A 319 -32.18 19.83 6.57
C SER A 319 -32.92 18.50 6.56
N SER A 320 -34.17 18.49 6.11
CA SER A 320 -34.99 17.27 5.98
C SER A 320 -35.00 16.72 4.56
N LEU A 321 -34.30 17.37 3.62
CA LEU A 321 -34.22 16.98 2.21
C LEU A 321 -32.97 16.12 1.90
N ALA A 322 -32.44 15.43 2.90
CA ALA A 322 -31.35 14.47 2.75
C ALA A 322 -31.77 13.12 3.32
N ALA A 323 -31.70 12.07 2.50
CA ALA A 323 -31.87 10.68 2.94
C ALA A 323 -30.64 9.88 2.52
N GLY A 324 -29.76 9.60 3.49
CA GLY A 324 -28.46 8.97 3.21
C GLY A 324 -27.59 9.86 2.31
N ASP A 325 -27.20 9.34 1.14
CA ASP A 325 -26.45 10.08 0.12
C ASP A 325 -27.35 10.74 -0.94
N VAL A 326 -28.67 10.57 -0.85
CA VAL A 326 -29.63 11.14 -1.80
C VAL A 326 -30.07 12.52 -1.33
N LEU A 327 -29.90 13.52 -2.20
CA LEU A 327 -30.36 14.88 -1.98
C LEU A 327 -31.69 15.10 -2.70
N PHE A 328 -32.60 15.80 -2.06
CA PHE A 328 -33.92 16.13 -2.60
C PHE A 328 -34.10 17.64 -2.69
N LYS A 329 -35.01 18.04 -3.58
CA LYS A 329 -35.50 19.39 -3.74
C LYS A 329 -37.01 19.38 -3.62
N ALA A 330 -37.53 20.29 -2.81
CA ALA A 330 -38.96 20.48 -2.66
C ALA A 330 -39.43 21.75 -3.38
N GLU A 331 -40.63 21.68 -3.94
CA GLU A 331 -41.29 22.86 -4.49
C GLU A 331 -41.87 23.73 -3.36
N ARG A 332 -41.65 25.05 -3.45
CA ARG A 332 -42.31 26.02 -2.59
C ARG A 332 -43.71 26.27 -3.14
N VAL A 333 -44.73 25.94 -2.37
CA VAL A 333 -46.13 26.08 -2.81
C VAL A 333 -46.80 27.22 -2.05
N SER A 334 -47.47 28.12 -2.75
CA SER A 334 -48.30 29.17 -2.15
C SER A 334 -49.75 29.00 -2.57
N TYR A 335 -50.66 29.00 -1.61
CA TYR A 335 -52.09 28.81 -1.85
C TYR A 335 -52.93 29.77 -1.02
N SER A 336 -53.98 30.32 -1.63
CA SER A 336 -54.94 31.18 -0.94
C SER A 336 -56.23 30.40 -0.72
N PHE A 337 -56.56 30.17 0.54
CA PHE A 337 -57.73 29.43 0.97
C PHE A 337 -58.87 30.39 1.28
N ASP A 338 -60.03 30.20 0.65
CA ASP A 338 -61.21 31.03 0.84
C ASP A 338 -62.20 30.47 1.88
N GLY A 339 -61.99 29.22 2.31
CA GLY A 339 -62.84 28.51 3.25
C GLY A 339 -64.16 28.04 2.64
N ALA A 340 -64.27 27.96 1.31
CA ALA A 340 -65.50 27.63 0.59
C ALA A 340 -65.62 26.15 0.17
N GLU A 341 -64.51 25.42 0.02
CA GLU A 341 -64.46 23.98 -0.25
C GLU A 341 -63.20 23.37 0.38
N ASP A 342 -63.20 22.08 0.69
CA ASP A 342 -62.01 21.40 1.23
C ASP A 342 -60.90 21.45 0.18
N HIS A 343 -59.67 21.71 0.63
CA HIS A 343 -58.53 21.74 -0.29
C HIS A 343 -57.31 21.02 0.28
N THR A 344 -56.67 20.22 -0.56
CA THR A 344 -55.40 19.55 -0.23
C THR A 344 -54.27 20.12 -1.08
N VAL A 345 -53.34 20.81 -0.43
CA VAL A 345 -52.12 21.31 -1.05
C VAL A 345 -51.13 20.15 -1.23
N ARG A 346 -50.70 19.90 -2.47
CA ARG A 346 -49.67 18.90 -2.78
C ARG A 346 -48.30 19.55 -2.85
N ILE A 347 -47.35 19.03 -2.10
CA ILE A 347 -45.95 19.49 -2.09
C ILE A 347 -45.12 18.39 -2.73
N SER A 348 -44.55 18.66 -3.90
CA SER A 348 -43.68 17.74 -4.62
C SER A 348 -42.26 17.78 -4.04
N VAL A 349 -41.70 16.61 -3.82
CA VAL A 349 -40.30 16.40 -3.44
C VAL A 349 -39.66 15.50 -4.48
N ALA A 350 -38.74 16.04 -5.26
CA ALA A 350 -38.01 15.32 -6.29
C ALA A 350 -36.54 15.16 -5.90
N GLN A 351 -35.87 14.14 -6.44
CA GLN A 351 -34.41 14.02 -6.26
C GLN A 351 -33.70 15.19 -6.95
N ASP A 352 -32.74 15.81 -6.25
CA ASP A 352 -31.91 16.86 -6.78
C ASP A 352 -30.68 16.24 -7.46
N VAL A 353 -30.89 15.74 -8.68
CA VAL A 353 -29.85 15.06 -9.47
C VAL A 353 -28.65 15.98 -9.70
N GLU A 354 -28.89 17.27 -9.97
CA GLU A 354 -27.82 18.25 -10.15
C GLU A 354 -27.01 18.45 -8.87
N ALA A 355 -27.67 18.54 -7.71
CA ALA A 355 -26.96 18.64 -6.44
C ALA A 355 -26.19 17.36 -6.10
N MET A 356 -26.72 16.17 -6.43
CA MET A 356 -26.04 14.90 -6.23
C MET A 356 -24.81 14.75 -7.14
N GLU A 357 -24.94 15.05 -8.44
CA GLU A 357 -23.81 15.02 -9.39
C GLU A 357 -22.73 16.02 -8.97
N LYS A 358 -23.12 17.22 -8.54
CA LYS A 358 -22.18 18.21 -8.01
C LYS A 358 -21.48 17.71 -6.75
N ALA A 359 -22.22 17.12 -5.80
CA ALA A 359 -21.64 16.57 -4.58
C ALA A 359 -20.68 15.41 -4.87
N GLN A 360 -21.00 14.54 -5.84
CA GLN A 360 -20.13 13.47 -6.30
C GLN A 360 -18.86 14.02 -6.98
N ALA A 361 -18.98 15.04 -7.83
CA ALA A 361 -17.85 15.68 -8.47
C ALA A 361 -16.92 16.36 -7.45
N GLU A 362 -17.48 17.03 -6.44
CA GLU A 362 -16.71 17.64 -5.36
C GLU A 362 -15.99 16.59 -4.50
N ARG A 363 -16.66 15.49 -4.15
CA ARG A 363 -16.04 14.34 -3.45
C ARG A 363 -14.91 13.73 -4.28
N ALA A 364 -15.14 13.48 -5.57
CA ALA A 364 -14.11 12.93 -6.46
C ALA A 364 -12.91 13.86 -6.61
N ALA A 365 -13.14 15.17 -6.73
CA ALA A 365 -12.06 16.16 -6.78
C ALA A 365 -11.28 16.22 -5.46
N GLN A 366 -11.96 16.06 -4.32
CA GLN A 366 -11.31 15.99 -3.02
C GLN A 366 -10.47 14.71 -2.88
N GLU A 367 -10.98 13.56 -3.27
CA GLU A 367 -10.24 12.29 -3.26
C GLU A 367 -9.00 12.34 -4.16
N GLU A 368 -9.11 12.94 -5.35
CA GLU A 368 -7.97 13.14 -6.26
C GLU A 368 -6.91 14.07 -5.63
N ALA A 369 -7.35 15.16 -5.00
CA ALA A 369 -6.45 16.09 -4.31
C ALA A 369 -5.73 15.41 -3.12
N GLU A 370 -6.44 14.58 -2.35
CA GLU A 370 -5.88 13.80 -1.24
C GLU A 370 -4.88 12.75 -1.74
N GLN A 371 -5.19 12.04 -2.83
CA GLN A 371 -4.25 11.09 -3.45
C GLN A 371 -2.99 11.78 -3.94
N ARG A 372 -3.12 12.92 -4.62
CA ARG A 372 -1.98 13.70 -5.09
C ARG A 372 -1.11 14.21 -3.93
N ALA A 373 -1.73 14.69 -2.85
CA ALA A 373 -1.01 15.12 -1.65
C ALA A 373 -0.28 13.94 -0.98
N ALA A 374 -0.90 12.75 -0.93
CA ALA A 374 -0.27 11.55 -0.40
C ALA A 374 0.92 11.08 -1.25
N GLU A 375 0.80 11.14 -2.58
CA GLU A 375 1.90 10.82 -3.50
C GLU A 375 3.08 11.80 -3.36
N GLU A 376 2.79 13.10 -3.28
CA GLU A 376 3.81 14.13 -3.06
C GLU A 376 4.52 13.95 -1.71
N ALA A 377 3.76 13.65 -0.65
CA ALA A 377 4.33 13.37 0.67
C ALA A 377 5.19 12.09 0.67
N ALA A 378 4.77 11.04 -0.03
CA ALA A 378 5.54 9.81 -0.17
C ALA A 378 6.84 10.03 -0.95
N ALA A 379 6.79 10.84 -2.03
CA ALA A 379 7.97 11.21 -2.80
C ALA A 379 8.95 12.05 -1.98
N ALA A 380 8.45 12.99 -1.17
CA ALA A 380 9.28 13.79 -0.26
C ALA A 380 9.96 12.91 0.80
N ALA A 381 9.23 11.98 1.41
CA ALA A 381 9.78 11.05 2.39
C ALA A 381 10.86 10.13 1.78
N ALA A 382 10.65 9.63 0.57
CA ALA A 382 11.64 8.82 -0.14
C ALA A 382 12.91 9.62 -0.47
N ALA A 383 12.77 10.89 -0.86
CA ALA A 383 13.91 11.78 -1.11
C ALA A 383 14.71 12.09 0.16
N GLU A 384 14.02 12.27 1.29
CA GLU A 384 14.66 12.45 2.60
C GLU A 384 15.42 11.20 3.05
N GLU A 385 14.84 10.01 2.85
CA GLU A 385 15.51 8.73 3.13
C GLU A 385 16.76 8.54 2.25
N GLU A 386 16.68 8.84 0.95
CA GLU A 386 17.82 8.77 0.04
C GLU A 386 18.92 9.76 0.43
N ALA A 387 18.56 11.00 0.81
CA ALA A 387 19.50 12.00 1.28
C ALA A 387 20.18 11.58 2.61
N ALA A 388 19.42 11.01 3.54
CA ALA A 388 19.96 10.48 4.79
C ALA A 388 20.92 9.30 4.55
N ALA A 389 20.58 8.39 3.63
CA ALA A 389 21.44 7.28 3.25
C ALA A 389 22.74 7.76 2.57
N ALA A 390 22.67 8.77 1.70
CA ALA A 390 23.83 9.37 1.08
C ALA A 390 24.75 10.04 2.10
N ALA A 391 24.19 10.80 3.05
CA ALA A 391 24.94 11.43 4.13
C ALA A 391 25.62 10.39 5.04
N ALA A 392 24.95 9.28 5.36
CA ALA A 392 25.53 8.18 6.14
C ALA A 392 26.71 7.51 5.39
N ALA A 393 26.56 7.27 4.08
CA ALA A 393 27.63 6.71 3.26
C ALA A 393 28.85 7.64 3.16
N GLU A 394 28.64 8.96 3.08
CA GLU A 394 29.73 9.95 3.09
C GLU A 394 30.47 9.95 4.44
N GLN A 395 29.75 9.87 5.56
CA GLN A 395 30.37 9.76 6.89
C GLN A 395 31.16 8.45 7.05
N GLU A 396 30.67 7.33 6.55
CA GLU A 396 31.38 6.05 6.58
C GLU A 396 32.66 6.10 5.73
N ALA A 397 32.59 6.72 4.54
CA ALA A 397 33.76 6.93 3.68
C ALA A 397 34.80 7.86 4.35
N ALA A 398 34.36 8.94 5.00
CA ALA A 398 35.23 9.84 5.75
C ALA A 398 35.89 9.15 6.94
N ALA A 399 35.16 8.30 7.68
CA ALA A 399 35.70 7.51 8.78
C ALA A 399 36.72 6.47 8.29
N ALA A 400 36.47 5.82 7.15
CA ALA A 400 37.43 4.90 6.53
C ALA A 400 38.71 5.63 6.07
N ALA A 401 38.58 6.83 5.49
CA ALA A 401 39.72 7.66 5.10
C ALA A 401 40.54 8.15 6.31
N ALA A 402 39.86 8.48 7.43
CA ALA A 402 40.50 8.84 8.68
C ALA A 402 41.21 7.64 9.33
N ALA A 403 40.64 6.43 9.27
CA ALA A 403 41.29 5.21 9.73
C ALA A 403 42.52 4.84 8.89
N ALA A 404 42.46 5.05 7.57
CA ALA A 404 43.60 4.86 6.66
C ALA A 404 44.72 5.89 6.91
N SER A 405 44.37 7.11 7.32
CA SER A 405 45.33 8.18 7.63
C SER A 405 45.83 8.15 9.08
N GLY A 406 45.10 7.49 9.99
CA GLY A 406 45.44 7.30 11.40
C GLY A 406 46.50 6.22 11.66
N GLY A 407 46.90 5.46 10.64
CA GLY A 407 48.03 4.52 10.71
C GLY A 407 49.42 5.17 10.68
N GLY A 408 49.51 6.49 10.45
CA GLY A 408 50.76 7.23 10.28
C GLY A 408 51.31 7.93 11.53
N GLY A 409 50.82 7.58 12.72
CA GLY A 409 51.11 8.28 13.98
C GLY A 409 51.95 7.53 15.02
N SER A 410 52.45 6.32 14.74
CA SER A 410 53.56 5.75 15.50
C SER A 410 54.82 5.99 14.69
N GLY A 411 55.42 7.17 14.88
CA GLY A 411 56.77 7.46 14.43
C GLY A 411 57.65 6.25 14.71
N GLY A 412 58.20 5.69 13.63
CA GLY A 412 58.97 4.47 13.64
C GLY A 412 60.21 4.60 14.52
N ASP A 413 60.08 4.24 15.79
CA ASP A 413 61.19 3.79 16.60
C ASP A 413 61.67 2.47 15.98
N THR A 414 62.50 2.60 14.94
CA THR A 414 63.21 1.48 14.34
C THR A 414 64.20 0.98 15.38
N VAL A 415 63.90 -0.19 15.95
CA VAL A 415 64.79 -0.90 16.86
C VAL A 415 65.50 -2.02 16.10
N TYR A 416 66.56 -2.58 16.68
CA TYR A 416 67.37 -3.59 16.03
C TYR A 416 67.38 -4.87 16.84
N ILE A 417 67.12 -6.00 16.18
CA ILE A 417 67.29 -7.33 16.77
C ILE A 417 68.53 -8.02 16.17
N THR A 418 68.96 -9.11 16.82
CA THR A 418 70.04 -9.97 16.32
C THR A 418 69.45 -11.31 15.89
N ASN A 419 70.10 -12.02 14.96
CA ASN A 419 69.61 -13.32 14.44
C ASN A 419 69.28 -14.37 15.52
N THR A 420 69.92 -14.31 16.68
CA THR A 420 69.82 -15.35 17.73
C THR A 420 69.49 -14.79 19.11
N GLY A 421 69.21 -13.49 19.24
CA GLY A 421 69.01 -12.84 20.55
C GLY A 421 67.56 -12.51 20.80
N GLU A 422 67.07 -12.74 22.01
CA GLU A 422 65.67 -12.54 22.43
C GLU A 422 65.37 -11.08 22.82
N LYS A 423 66.25 -10.14 22.46
CA LYS A 423 66.13 -8.73 22.84
C LYS A 423 66.23 -7.79 21.66
N TYR A 424 65.51 -6.68 21.72
CA TYR A 424 65.68 -5.55 20.81
C TYR A 424 66.59 -4.48 21.40
N HIS A 425 67.26 -3.75 20.52
CA HIS A 425 68.35 -2.85 20.83
C HIS A 425 68.19 -1.50 20.11
N ARG A 426 68.77 -0.44 20.69
CA ARG A 426 68.98 0.83 19.99
C ARG A 426 70.18 0.72 19.05
N ASP A 427 70.24 1.58 18.02
CA ASP A 427 71.42 1.63 17.16
C ASP A 427 72.71 1.86 17.97
N GLY A 428 73.79 1.19 17.57
CA GLY A 428 75.10 1.27 18.22
C GLY A 428 75.30 0.38 19.45
N CYS A 429 74.31 -0.45 19.82
CA CYS A 429 74.48 -1.41 20.92
C CYS A 429 75.63 -2.41 20.64
N ARG A 430 76.46 -2.69 21.66
CA ARG A 430 77.60 -3.62 21.54
C ARG A 430 77.25 -5.03 21.08
N TYR A 431 75.99 -5.46 21.27
CA TYR A 431 75.51 -6.79 20.87
C TYR A 431 75.11 -6.87 19.40
N LEU A 432 74.89 -5.72 18.73
CA LEU A 432 74.56 -5.65 17.30
C LEU A 432 75.77 -5.80 16.37
N LYS A 433 76.99 -5.99 16.92
CA LYS A 433 78.23 -6.08 16.13
C LYS A 433 78.27 -7.24 15.12
N LYS A 434 77.55 -8.33 15.41
CA LYS A 434 77.53 -9.54 14.58
C LYS A 434 76.30 -9.65 13.68
N SER A 435 75.18 -9.03 14.07
CA SER A 435 73.91 -9.07 13.34
C SER A 435 73.10 -7.83 13.74
N LYS A 436 72.54 -7.13 12.74
CA LYS A 436 71.73 -5.92 12.92
C LYS A 436 70.56 -6.00 11.95
N ILE A 437 69.39 -6.41 12.44
CA ILE A 437 68.15 -6.47 11.66
C ILE A 437 67.21 -5.36 12.12
N PRO A 438 66.86 -4.39 11.27
CA PRO A 438 65.89 -3.35 11.62
C PRO A 438 64.48 -3.94 11.71
N VAL A 439 63.75 -3.59 12.77
CA VAL A 439 62.36 -3.96 13.00
C VAL A 439 61.63 -2.81 13.70
N SER A 440 60.31 -2.70 13.54
CA SER A 440 59.55 -1.71 14.31
C SER A 440 59.48 -2.12 15.79
N ARG A 441 59.48 -1.14 16.70
CA ARG A 441 59.30 -1.41 18.14
C ARG A 441 58.03 -2.22 18.43
N SER A 442 56.93 -1.95 17.72
CA SER A 442 55.68 -2.70 17.85
C SER A 442 55.82 -4.15 17.40
N ASP A 443 56.50 -4.42 16.29
CA ASP A 443 56.68 -5.78 15.79
C ASP A 443 57.66 -6.57 16.68
N ALA A 444 58.69 -5.91 17.22
CA ALA A 444 59.61 -6.53 18.18
C ALA A 444 58.88 -6.97 19.47
N LEU A 445 58.00 -6.12 20.02
CA LEU A 445 57.17 -6.48 21.17
C LEU A 445 56.17 -7.59 20.83
N ALA A 446 55.53 -7.52 19.65
CA ALA A 446 54.59 -8.54 19.19
C ALA A 446 55.25 -9.92 18.98
N GLN A 447 56.52 -9.94 18.56
CA GLN A 447 57.33 -11.16 18.43
C GLN A 447 57.94 -11.64 19.76
N GLY A 448 57.68 -10.94 20.87
CA GLY A 448 58.11 -11.35 22.21
C GLY A 448 59.55 -10.99 22.57
N TYR A 449 60.19 -10.06 21.85
CA TYR A 449 61.53 -9.58 22.20
C TYR A 449 61.46 -8.59 23.37
N ASP A 450 62.37 -8.76 24.34
CA ASP A 450 62.49 -7.85 25.47
C ASP A 450 63.43 -6.67 25.19
N ALA A 451 63.28 -5.57 25.92
CA ALA A 451 64.23 -4.46 25.84
C ALA A 451 65.62 -4.88 26.34
N CYS A 452 66.66 -4.45 25.64
CA CYS A 452 68.03 -4.65 26.08
C CYS A 452 68.39 -3.70 27.23
N SER A 453 68.66 -4.27 28.41
CA SER A 453 69.08 -3.55 29.62
C SER A 453 70.39 -2.77 29.51
N VAL A 454 71.19 -3.01 28.46
CA VAL A 454 72.48 -2.34 28.25
C VAL A 454 72.32 -1.05 27.43
N CYS A 455 71.40 -1.02 26.48
CA CYS A 455 71.18 0.15 25.62
C CYS A 455 69.87 0.89 25.89
N ASN A 456 69.03 0.36 26.78
CA ASN A 456 67.74 0.93 27.23
C ASN A 456 67.00 1.68 26.11
N PRO A 457 66.61 0.95 25.05
CA PRO A 457 66.00 1.52 23.85
C PRO A 457 64.64 2.18 24.08
#